data_AF-A0A7J8X361-F1
#
_entry.id   AF-A0A7J8X361-F1
#
_cell.length_a   1.000
_cell.length_b   1.000
_cell.length_c   1.000
_cell.angle_alpha   90.00
_cell.angle_beta   90.00
_cell.angle_gamma   90.00
#
_symmetry.space_group_name_H-M   'P 1'
#
loop_
_entity.id
_entity.type
_entity.pdbx_description
1 polymer ?
#
loop_
_entity_poly.entity_id
_entity_poly.type
_entity_poly.pdbx_seq_one_letter_code
_entity_poly.pdbx_strand_id
1 'polypeptide(L)'
;MSALLKLAILVPCCSFIVALIRFLYDYLWRPLRLQHKMSSQGIRGPPYSFIHGNNKEATKMTKEALSKPMALRHDIFPRVQPHIYSCVNKYGRNYLSWDGNRPELVITEPELANEVLKHSVTTFPKRKPTVFVSRIFGNGLVTALGEKWVKQRKLANHAFHGESLQNMTPAVIASVETMLEKWKGYAGKEMEVYHEFRLLTSE
;
A
#
# COMPACT_ATOMS: atom_id res chain seq x y z
N MET A 1 19.22 -52.40 4.91
CA MET A 1 19.06 -50.98 4.54
C MET A 1 20.26 -50.21 5.09
N SER A 2 21.18 -49.73 4.25
CA SER A 2 22.46 -49.16 4.69
C SER A 2 22.26 -47.90 5.55
N ALA A 3 23.18 -47.62 6.47
CA ALA A 3 23.12 -46.42 7.32
C ALA A 3 23.01 -45.12 6.49
N LEU A 4 23.62 -45.11 5.30
CA LEU A 4 23.53 -44.04 4.31
C LEU A 4 22.10 -43.81 3.82
N LEU A 5 21.32 -44.88 3.58
CA LEU A 5 19.93 -44.76 3.15
C LEU A 5 19.02 -44.22 4.26
N LYS A 6 19.31 -44.56 5.53
CA LYS A 6 18.58 -43.98 6.68
C LYS A 6 18.88 -42.49 6.84
N LEU A 7 20.14 -42.07 6.71
CA LEU A 7 20.55 -40.66 6.76
C LEU A 7 19.96 -39.85 5.61
N ALA A 8 19.93 -40.41 4.39
CA ALA A 8 19.36 -39.78 3.20
C ALA A 8 17.86 -39.46 3.34
N ILE A 9 17.12 -40.23 4.15
CA ILE A 9 15.70 -40.01 4.40
C ILE A 9 15.49 -39.10 5.62
N LEU A 10 16.27 -39.30 6.69
CA LEU A 10 16.10 -38.58 7.96
C LEU A 10 16.36 -37.07 7.80
N VAL A 11 17.41 -36.67 7.08
CA VAL A 11 17.79 -35.26 6.94
C VAL A 11 16.71 -34.42 6.22
N PRO A 12 16.16 -34.84 5.07
CA PRO A 12 15.03 -34.15 4.44
C PRO A 12 13.78 -34.14 5.31
N CYS A 13 13.47 -35.25 6.00
CA CYS A 13 12.30 -35.31 6.89
C CYS A 13 12.41 -34.31 8.04
N CYS A 14 13.56 -34.24 8.72
CA CYS A 14 13.80 -33.26 9.78
C CYS A 14 13.71 -31.83 9.24
N SER A 15 14.29 -31.56 8.06
CA SER A 15 14.22 -30.25 7.41
C SER A 15 12.78 -29.84 7.08
N PHE A 16 11.99 -30.78 6.57
CA PHE A 16 10.58 -30.57 6.29
C PHE A 16 9.77 -30.29 7.55
N ILE A 17 9.98 -31.05 8.63
CA ILE A 17 9.30 -30.85 9.92
C ILE A 17 9.62 -29.46 10.47
N VAL A 18 10.89 -29.05 10.47
CA VAL A 18 11.29 -27.71 10.93
C VAL A 18 10.64 -26.62 10.06
N ALA A 19 10.62 -26.79 8.74
CA ALA A 19 9.96 -25.85 7.84
C ALA A 19 8.44 -25.77 8.09
N LEU A 20 7.78 -26.91 8.32
CA LEU A 20 6.36 -26.99 8.63
C LEU A 20 6.03 -26.31 9.97
N ILE A 21 6.84 -26.56 11.01
CA ILE A 21 6.68 -25.92 12.32
C ILE A 21 6.83 -24.40 12.18
N ARG A 22 7.86 -23.92 11.46
CA ARG A 22 8.04 -22.48 11.20
C ARG A 22 6.85 -21.90 10.45
N PHE A 23 6.38 -22.59 9.42
CA PHE A 23 5.21 -22.17 8.65
C PHE A 23 3.95 -22.07 9.52
N LEU A 24 3.64 -23.09 10.31
CA LEU A 24 2.50 -23.07 11.23
C LEU A 24 2.65 -21.98 12.31
N TYR A 25 3.87 -21.77 12.80
CA TYR A 25 4.13 -20.69 13.75
C TYR A 25 3.86 -19.30 13.13
N ASP A 26 4.38 -19.04 11.93
CA ASP A 26 4.29 -17.73 11.27
C ASP A 26 2.91 -17.44 10.68
N TYR A 27 2.18 -18.47 10.24
CA TYR A 27 0.89 -18.33 9.56
C TYR A 27 -0.31 -18.67 10.43
N LEU A 28 -0.15 -19.41 11.54
CA LEU A 28 -1.28 -19.76 12.41
C LEU A 28 -1.10 -19.20 13.81
N TRP A 29 -0.02 -19.57 14.51
CA TRP A 29 0.14 -19.22 15.92
C TRP A 29 0.37 -17.72 16.14
N ARG A 30 1.34 -17.14 15.43
CA ARG A 30 1.75 -15.74 15.59
C ARG A 30 0.60 -14.76 15.25
N PRO A 31 -0.14 -14.90 14.13
CA PRO A 31 -1.26 -14.04 13.83
C PRO A 31 -2.38 -14.11 14.88
N LEU A 32 -2.82 -15.31 15.24
CA LEU A 32 -3.91 -15.49 16.22
C LEU A 32 -3.55 -14.96 17.60
N ARG A 33 -2.32 -15.23 18.07
CA ARG A 33 -1.82 -14.71 19.35
C ARG A 33 -1.77 -13.18 19.35
N LEU A 34 -1.28 -12.57 18.28
CA LEU A 34 -1.19 -11.12 18.19
C LEU A 34 -2.58 -10.47 18.11
N GLN A 35 -3.52 -11.05 17.37
CA GLN A 35 -4.90 -10.59 17.31
C GLN A 35 -5.53 -10.56 18.70
N HIS A 36 -5.36 -11.64 19.48
CA HIS A 36 -5.87 -11.72 20.83
C HIS A 36 -5.24 -10.66 21.74
N LYS A 37 -3.90 -10.50 21.67
CA LYS A 37 -3.18 -9.48 22.44
C LYS A 37 -3.67 -8.06 22.12
N MET A 38 -3.81 -7.72 20.84
CA MET A 38 -4.30 -6.40 20.43
C MET A 38 -5.75 -6.17 20.88
N SER A 39 -6.60 -7.20 20.76
CA SER A 39 -7.98 -7.11 21.24
C SER A 39 -8.06 -6.89 22.75
N SER A 40 -7.18 -7.49 23.55
CA SER A 40 -7.10 -7.24 25.01
C SER A 40 -6.67 -5.81 25.37
N GLN A 41 -6.04 -5.10 24.43
CA GLN A 41 -5.66 -3.69 24.56
C GLN A 41 -6.73 -2.75 23.98
N GLY A 42 -7.88 -3.28 23.55
CA GLY A 42 -8.97 -2.50 22.95
C GLY A 42 -8.84 -2.28 21.44
N ILE A 43 -7.75 -2.73 20.81
CA ILE A 43 -7.54 -2.61 19.35
C ILE A 43 -8.18 -3.83 18.68
N ARG A 44 -9.39 -3.63 18.16
CA ARG A 44 -10.15 -4.65 17.42
C ARG A 44 -9.85 -4.57 15.92
N GLY A 45 -10.38 -5.51 15.15
CA GLY A 45 -10.21 -5.54 13.72
C GLY A 45 -10.84 -6.77 13.07
N PRO A 46 -10.86 -6.85 11.73
CA PRO A 46 -11.30 -8.04 11.03
C PRO A 46 -10.46 -9.27 11.46
N PRO A 47 -11.08 -10.46 11.54
CA PRO A 47 -10.37 -11.66 11.92
C PRO A 47 -9.30 -12.03 10.90
N TYR A 48 -8.18 -12.57 11.37
CA TYR A 48 -7.17 -13.15 10.51
C TYR A 48 -7.72 -14.36 9.75
N SER A 49 -7.54 -14.40 8.43
CA SER A 49 -7.77 -15.59 7.60
C SER A 49 -6.44 -16.20 7.19
N PHE A 50 -6.33 -17.53 7.32
CA PHE A 50 -5.10 -18.27 7.02
C PHE A 50 -4.55 -17.97 5.62
N ILE A 51 -3.24 -17.71 5.57
CA ILE A 51 -2.43 -17.31 4.41
C ILE A 51 -2.72 -15.90 3.88
N HIS A 52 -3.99 -15.56 3.65
CA HIS A 52 -4.36 -14.37 2.87
C HIS A 52 -4.68 -13.14 3.72
N GLY A 53 -4.83 -13.29 5.04
CA GLY A 53 -5.28 -12.19 5.89
C GLY A 53 -6.63 -11.65 5.40
N ASN A 54 -6.73 -10.34 5.26
CA ASN A 54 -7.95 -9.67 4.78
C ASN A 54 -7.92 -9.38 3.27
N ASN A 55 -6.87 -9.78 2.55
CA ASN A 55 -6.63 -9.36 1.17
C ASN A 55 -7.74 -9.79 0.19
N LYS A 56 -8.30 -10.99 0.37
CA LYS A 56 -9.39 -11.49 -0.49
C LYS A 56 -10.65 -10.65 -0.34
N GLU A 57 -11.03 -10.35 0.90
CA GLU A 57 -12.19 -9.53 1.22
C GLU A 57 -11.98 -8.09 0.74
N ALA A 58 -10.81 -7.51 0.99
CA ALA A 58 -10.47 -6.17 0.52
C ALA A 58 -10.55 -6.07 -1.01
N THR A 59 -10.01 -7.05 -1.74
CA THR A 59 -10.08 -7.09 -3.21
C THR A 59 -11.52 -7.23 -3.70
N LYS A 60 -12.33 -8.07 -3.05
CA LYS A 60 -13.75 -8.22 -3.36
C LYS A 60 -14.51 -6.89 -3.18
N MET A 61 -14.33 -6.24 -2.03
CA MET A 61 -14.95 -4.93 -1.75
C MET A 61 -14.54 -3.87 -2.77
N THR A 62 -13.25 -3.81 -3.14
CA THR A 62 -12.77 -2.89 -4.17
C THR A 62 -13.41 -3.17 -5.53
N LYS A 63 -13.49 -4.44 -5.95
CA LYS A 63 -14.15 -4.82 -7.22
C LYS A 63 -15.63 -4.42 -7.22
N GLU A 64 -16.34 -4.71 -6.13
CA GLU A 64 -17.76 -4.35 -5.98
C GLU A 64 -17.97 -2.84 -5.98
N ALA A 65 -17.14 -2.09 -5.25
CA ALA A 65 -17.19 -0.64 -5.24
C ALA A 65 -17.01 -0.10 -6.65
N LEU A 66 -15.92 -0.47 -7.34
CA LEU A 66 -15.60 0.02 -8.68
C LEU A 66 -16.64 -0.36 -9.74
N SER A 67 -17.33 -1.49 -9.60
CA SER A 67 -18.37 -1.93 -10.53
C SER A 67 -19.62 -1.03 -10.57
N LYS A 68 -19.86 -0.26 -9.51
CA LYS A 68 -21.01 0.65 -9.41
C LYS A 68 -20.64 2.03 -9.95
N PRO A 69 -21.56 2.78 -10.57
CA PRO A 69 -21.33 4.18 -10.86
C PRO A 69 -21.27 4.99 -9.55
N MET A 70 -20.64 6.18 -9.59
CA MET A 70 -20.57 7.11 -8.47
C MET A 70 -21.03 8.49 -8.93
N ALA A 71 -21.85 9.15 -8.11
CA ALA A 71 -22.21 10.54 -8.34
C ALA A 71 -20.99 11.46 -8.18
N LEU A 72 -21.00 12.61 -8.84
CA LEU A 72 -19.98 13.64 -8.66
C LEU A 72 -20.12 14.26 -7.26
N ARG A 73 -19.35 13.74 -6.30
CA ARG A 73 -19.34 14.16 -4.89
C ARG A 73 -17.91 14.10 -4.34
N HIS A 74 -17.65 14.88 -3.30
CA HIS A 74 -16.35 14.87 -2.61
C HIS A 74 -16.13 13.62 -1.73
N ASP A 75 -17.20 12.96 -1.29
CA ASP A 75 -17.11 11.74 -0.47
C ASP A 75 -16.82 10.51 -1.33
N ILE A 76 -15.56 10.38 -1.75
CA ILE A 76 -15.08 9.28 -2.59
C ILE A 76 -14.48 8.14 -1.78
N PHE A 77 -14.27 8.33 -0.47
CA PHE A 77 -13.54 7.39 0.38
C PHE A 77 -14.17 5.98 0.43
N PRO A 78 -15.50 5.83 0.55
CA PRO A 78 -16.15 4.52 0.49
C PRO A 78 -15.96 3.80 -0.85
N ARG A 79 -15.68 4.53 -1.93
CA ARG A 79 -15.41 3.95 -3.26
C ARG A 79 -13.94 3.59 -3.45
N VAL A 80 -13.03 4.50 -3.08
CA VAL A 80 -11.59 4.34 -3.35
C VAL A 80 -10.96 3.34 -2.40
N GLN A 81 -11.37 3.36 -1.12
CA GLN A 81 -10.85 2.45 -0.09
C GLN A 81 -12.00 1.83 0.74
N PRO A 82 -12.87 1.02 0.09
CA PRO A 82 -14.09 0.49 0.73
C PRO A 82 -13.79 -0.37 1.96
N HIS A 83 -12.71 -1.15 1.92
CA HIS A 83 -12.30 -2.02 3.03
C HIS A 83 -11.85 -1.22 4.26
N ILE A 84 -11.12 -0.11 4.06
CA ILE A 84 -10.72 0.77 5.16
C ILE A 84 -11.95 1.47 5.71
N TYR A 85 -12.79 2.04 4.85
CA TYR A 85 -14.03 2.70 5.27
C TYR A 85 -14.92 1.78 6.12
N SER A 86 -15.14 0.54 5.65
CA SER A 86 -15.90 -0.49 6.38
C SER A 86 -15.27 -0.82 7.74
N CYS A 87 -13.94 -1.00 7.80
CA CYS A 87 -13.25 -1.32 9.04
C CYS A 87 -13.28 -0.17 10.05
N VAL A 88 -13.10 1.08 9.60
CA VAL A 88 -13.19 2.25 10.47
C VAL A 88 -14.58 2.35 11.11
N ASN A 89 -15.63 2.15 10.32
CA ASN A 89 -17.01 2.20 10.81
C ASN A 89 -17.35 1.04 11.75
N LYS A 90 -16.74 -0.14 11.55
CA LYS A 90 -17.06 -1.35 12.33
C LYS A 90 -16.22 -1.53 13.59
N TYR A 91 -14.93 -1.21 13.52
CA TYR A 91 -13.95 -1.51 14.57
C TYR A 91 -13.43 -0.24 15.27
N GLY A 92 -13.61 0.93 14.67
CA GLY A 92 -13.18 2.22 15.19
C GLY A 92 -12.03 2.83 14.39
N ARG A 93 -11.64 4.04 14.81
CA ARG A 93 -10.60 4.87 14.16
C ARG A 93 -9.22 4.20 14.10
N ASN A 94 -8.90 3.39 15.10
CA ASN A 94 -7.72 2.54 15.15
C ASN A 94 -8.14 1.08 15.12
N TYR A 95 -7.57 0.30 14.22
CA TYR A 95 -7.89 -1.12 14.12
C TYR A 95 -6.71 -1.95 13.59
N LEU A 96 -6.74 -3.24 13.87
CA LEU A 96 -5.78 -4.21 13.35
C LEU A 96 -6.30 -4.86 12.06
N SER A 97 -5.54 -4.84 10.98
CA SER A 97 -5.79 -5.60 9.75
C SER A 97 -4.64 -6.53 9.40
N TRP A 98 -4.81 -7.32 8.35
CA TRP A 98 -3.87 -8.35 7.93
C TRP A 98 -3.59 -8.31 6.43
N ASP A 99 -2.33 -8.04 6.06
CA ASP A 99 -1.79 -8.24 4.71
C ASP A 99 -1.11 -9.61 4.66
N GLY A 100 -1.82 -10.64 4.18
CA GLY A 100 -1.37 -12.01 4.36
C GLY A 100 -1.26 -12.36 5.85
N ASN A 101 -0.16 -12.99 6.27
CA ASN A 101 0.14 -13.26 7.68
C ASN A 101 0.74 -12.06 8.44
N ARG A 102 0.84 -10.89 7.79
CA ARG A 102 1.45 -9.71 8.40
C ARG A 102 0.39 -8.81 9.03
N PRO A 103 0.55 -8.47 10.32
CA PRO A 103 -0.33 -7.52 10.99
C PRO A 103 -0.07 -6.09 10.50
N GLU A 104 -1.14 -5.32 10.37
CA GLU A 104 -1.11 -3.89 10.04
C GLU A 104 -1.97 -3.13 11.05
N LEU A 105 -1.35 -2.21 11.78
CA LEU A 105 -2.09 -1.29 12.64
C LEU A 105 -2.47 -0.08 11.80
N VAL A 106 -3.77 0.10 11.57
CA VAL A 106 -4.29 1.26 10.85
C VAL A 106 -4.61 2.34 11.86
N ILE A 107 -4.06 3.53 11.62
CA ILE A 107 -4.19 4.71 12.47
C ILE A 107 -4.84 5.83 11.67
N THR A 108 -5.88 6.47 12.24
CA THR A 108 -6.60 7.56 11.55
C THR A 108 -6.69 8.85 12.37
N GLU A 109 -6.22 8.84 13.62
CA GLU A 109 -6.12 10.02 14.47
C GLU A 109 -4.95 10.90 14.01
N PRO A 110 -5.20 12.20 13.72
CA PRO A 110 -4.17 13.12 13.26
C PRO A 110 -2.95 13.22 14.19
N GLU A 111 -3.16 13.15 15.50
CA GLU A 111 -2.13 13.27 16.51
C GLU A 111 -1.16 12.08 16.43
N LEU A 112 -1.70 10.87 16.32
CA LEU A 112 -0.92 9.64 16.17
C LEU A 112 -0.23 9.58 14.79
N ALA A 113 -0.93 9.99 13.73
CA ALA A 113 -0.34 10.07 12.40
C ALA A 113 0.83 11.07 12.37
N ASN A 114 0.69 12.22 13.03
CA ASN A 114 1.75 13.22 13.15
C ASN A 114 2.95 12.68 13.95
N GLU A 115 2.70 11.98 15.06
CA GLU A 115 3.75 11.32 15.84
C GLU A 115 4.55 10.32 14.99
N VAL A 116 3.86 9.41 14.31
CA VAL A 116 4.49 8.38 13.46
C VAL A 116 5.26 9.00 12.30
N LEU A 117 4.69 9.99 11.60
CA LEU A 117 5.22 10.52 10.35
C LEU A 117 6.29 11.61 10.53
N LYS A 118 6.30 12.33 11.67
CA LYS A 118 7.27 13.42 11.91
C LYS A 118 8.26 13.12 13.02
N HIS A 119 7.80 12.59 14.15
CA HIS A 119 8.62 12.47 15.36
C HIS A 119 9.28 11.09 15.51
N SER A 120 8.66 10.06 14.94
CA SER A 120 9.08 8.65 15.09
C SER A 120 9.56 7.98 13.79
N VAL A 121 10.12 8.76 12.84
CA VAL A 121 10.50 8.29 11.49
C VAL A 121 11.53 7.16 11.51
N THR A 122 12.46 7.14 12.49
CA THR A 122 13.46 6.07 12.63
C THR A 122 12.87 4.79 13.22
N THR A 123 11.84 4.92 14.06
CA THR A 123 11.09 3.81 14.68
C THR A 123 10.15 3.14 13.68
N PHE A 124 9.53 3.94 12.80
CA PHE A 124 8.62 3.47 11.75
C PHE A 124 9.20 3.72 10.35
N PRO A 125 10.29 3.01 9.98
CA PRO A 125 10.87 3.16 8.67
C PRO A 125 9.91 2.62 7.60
N LYS A 126 10.08 3.11 6.37
CA LYS A 126 9.33 2.61 5.21
C LYS A 126 9.45 1.08 5.11
N ARG A 127 8.34 0.42 4.80
CA ARG A 127 8.29 -1.02 4.46
C ARG A 127 9.33 -1.32 3.39
N LYS A 128 10.10 -2.40 3.57
CA LYS A 128 10.94 -2.92 2.49
C LYS A 128 10.08 -3.23 1.26
N PRO A 129 10.43 -2.71 0.07
CA PRO A 129 9.68 -2.97 -1.15
C PRO A 129 9.63 -4.46 -1.43
N THR A 130 8.52 -4.91 -2.04
CA THR A 130 8.43 -6.29 -2.53
C THR A 130 9.36 -6.47 -3.72
N VAL A 131 9.71 -7.72 -4.04
CA VAL A 131 10.56 -8.05 -5.21
C VAL A 131 10.00 -7.42 -6.49
N PHE A 132 8.67 -7.42 -6.64
CA PHE A 132 7.99 -6.80 -7.78
C PHE A 132 8.24 -5.28 -7.85
N VAL A 133 8.02 -4.58 -6.72
CA VAL A 133 8.23 -3.12 -6.64
C VAL A 133 9.70 -2.78 -6.88
N SER A 134 10.63 -3.55 -6.30
CA SER A 134 12.07 -3.36 -6.52
C SER A 134 12.50 -3.60 -7.96
N ARG A 135 11.87 -4.52 -8.70
CA ARG A 135 12.18 -4.75 -10.13
C ARG A 135 11.74 -3.58 -11.01
N ILE A 136 10.61 -2.95 -10.70
CA ILE A 136 10.09 -1.81 -11.48
C ILE A 136 10.85 -0.53 -11.17
N PHE A 137 11.03 -0.22 -9.89
CA PHE A 137 11.57 1.07 -9.45
C PHE A 137 13.07 1.03 -9.13
N GLY A 138 13.70 -0.14 -9.29
CA GLY A 138 15.10 -0.35 -8.98
C GLY A 138 15.44 0.08 -7.55
N ASN A 139 16.54 0.80 -7.42
CA ASN A 139 16.98 1.43 -6.18
C ASN A 139 16.78 2.96 -6.19
N GLY A 140 15.70 3.43 -6.80
CA GLY A 140 15.33 4.84 -6.86
C GLY A 140 14.68 5.36 -5.57
N LEU A 141 14.21 6.61 -5.60
CA LEU A 141 13.71 7.32 -4.43
C LEU A 141 12.51 6.63 -3.75
N VAL A 142 11.69 5.89 -4.52
CA VAL A 142 10.53 5.16 -4.01
C VAL A 142 10.94 3.96 -3.15
N THR A 143 12.03 3.27 -3.51
CA THR A 143 12.45 1.99 -2.93
C THR A 143 13.67 2.09 -2.03
N ALA A 144 14.49 3.12 -2.17
CA ALA A 144 15.64 3.35 -1.32
C ALA A 144 15.24 3.57 0.14
N LEU A 145 16.12 3.14 1.05
CA LEU A 145 15.95 3.25 2.51
C LEU A 145 17.21 3.90 3.12
N GLY A 146 17.07 4.44 4.33
CA GLY A 146 18.18 4.98 5.13
C GLY A 146 18.98 6.07 4.41
N GLU A 147 20.29 6.08 4.58
CA GLU A 147 21.19 7.10 4.02
C GLU A 147 21.11 7.22 2.49
N LYS A 148 20.89 6.10 1.79
CA LYS A 148 20.74 6.11 0.33
C LYS A 148 19.53 6.93 -0.09
N TRP A 149 18.42 6.76 0.62
CA TRP A 149 17.22 7.57 0.40
C TRP A 149 17.48 9.05 0.73
N VAL A 150 18.18 9.35 1.84
CA VAL A 150 18.50 10.74 2.22
C VAL A 150 19.30 11.45 1.13
N LYS A 151 20.34 10.81 0.60
CA LYS A 151 21.18 11.36 -0.49
C LYS A 151 20.34 11.60 -1.76
N GLN A 152 19.57 10.60 -2.18
CA GLN A 152 18.71 10.72 -3.37
C GLN A 152 17.63 11.80 -3.20
N ARG A 153 16.99 11.88 -2.03
CA ARG A 153 15.96 12.89 -1.75
C ARG A 153 16.54 14.29 -1.78
N LYS A 154 17.72 14.50 -1.18
CA LYS A 154 18.41 15.80 -1.20
C LYS A 154 18.71 16.26 -2.63
N LEU A 155 19.21 15.37 -3.48
CA LEU A 155 19.47 15.68 -4.88
C LEU A 155 18.19 16.01 -5.66
N ALA A 156 17.15 15.18 -5.49
CA ALA A 156 15.88 15.37 -6.20
C ALA A 156 15.15 16.65 -5.78
N ASN A 157 15.24 17.06 -4.51
CA ASN A 157 14.53 18.23 -3.99
C ASN A 157 14.86 19.52 -4.78
N HIS A 158 16.08 19.66 -5.32
CA HIS A 158 16.47 20.84 -6.09
C HIS A 158 15.58 21.06 -7.32
N ALA A 159 15.17 20.00 -8.02
CA ALA A 159 14.30 20.09 -9.18
C ALA A 159 12.87 20.55 -8.83
N PHE A 160 12.50 20.50 -7.55
CA PHE A 160 11.19 20.89 -7.04
C PHE A 160 11.25 22.13 -6.14
N HIS A 161 12.32 22.92 -6.22
CA HIS A 161 12.37 24.25 -5.60
C HIS A 161 11.48 25.24 -6.35
N GLY A 162 11.05 26.30 -5.66
CA GLY A 162 10.12 27.29 -6.21
C GLY A 162 10.56 27.90 -7.55
N GLU A 163 11.85 28.25 -7.68
CA GLU A 163 12.41 28.78 -8.94
C GLU A 163 12.36 27.75 -10.07
N SER A 164 12.69 26.49 -9.79
CA SER A 164 12.59 25.41 -10.78
C SER A 164 11.13 25.17 -11.22
N LEU A 165 10.18 25.24 -10.28
CA LEU A 165 8.75 25.13 -10.59
C LEU A 165 8.24 26.33 -11.42
N GLN A 166 8.72 27.54 -11.14
CA GLN A 166 8.39 28.71 -11.95
C GLN A 166 8.85 28.52 -13.40
N ASN A 167 10.05 27.98 -13.61
CA ASN A 167 10.56 27.68 -14.95
C ASN A 167 9.74 26.61 -15.70
N MET A 168 9.06 25.72 -14.98
CA MET A 168 8.15 24.72 -15.58
C MET A 168 6.77 25.28 -15.91
N THR A 169 6.37 26.38 -15.28
CA THR A 169 5.00 26.95 -15.40
C THR A 169 4.60 27.26 -16.85
N PRO A 170 5.45 27.87 -17.70
CA PRO A 170 5.08 28.11 -19.10
C PRO A 170 4.76 26.83 -19.88
N ALA A 171 5.51 25.75 -19.65
CA ALA A 171 5.27 24.47 -20.32
C ALA A 171 3.96 23.82 -19.85
N VAL A 172 3.66 23.91 -18.54
CA VAL A 172 2.39 23.43 -17.98
C VAL A 172 1.21 24.20 -18.58
N ILE A 173 1.32 25.53 -18.68
CA ILE A 173 0.28 26.38 -19.29
C ILE A 173 0.07 25.98 -20.76
N ALA A 174 1.14 25.87 -21.54
CA ALA A 174 1.05 25.50 -22.95
C ALA A 174 0.39 24.12 -23.16
N SER A 175 0.67 23.15 -22.29
CA SER A 175 0.06 21.81 -22.33
C SER A 175 -1.45 21.87 -22.04
N VAL A 176 -1.84 22.66 -21.04
CA VAL A 176 -3.26 22.90 -20.70
C VAL A 176 -3.98 23.64 -21.83
N GLU A 177 -3.38 24.70 -22.39
CA GLU A 177 -3.94 25.44 -23.52
C GLU A 177 -4.15 24.54 -24.74
N THR A 178 -3.18 23.66 -25.04
CA THR A 178 -3.28 22.67 -26.12
C THR A 178 -4.45 21.71 -25.89
N MET A 179 -4.61 21.20 -24.67
CA MET A 179 -5.76 20.36 -24.31
C MET A 179 -7.08 21.13 -24.46
N LEU A 180 -7.17 22.37 -23.96
CA LEU A 180 -8.37 23.19 -24.06
C LEU A 180 -8.73 23.54 -25.50
N GLU A 181 -7.75 23.75 -26.38
CA GLU A 181 -7.98 23.95 -27.81
C GLU A 181 -8.60 22.71 -28.45
N LYS A 182 -8.08 21.51 -28.15
CA LYS A 182 -8.67 20.24 -28.60
C LYS A 182 -10.12 20.09 -28.10
N TRP A 183 -10.39 20.49 -26.85
CA TRP A 183 -11.72 20.40 -26.24
C TRP A 183 -12.77 21.27 -26.93
N LYS A 184 -12.40 22.34 -27.62
CA LYS A 184 -13.35 23.13 -28.42
C LYS A 184 -14.07 22.29 -29.48
N GLY A 185 -13.42 21.25 -30.02
CA GLY A 185 -14.03 20.30 -30.97
C GLY A 185 -15.06 19.33 -30.37
N TYR A 186 -15.10 19.25 -29.03
CA TYR A 186 -16.02 18.42 -28.26
C TYR A 186 -17.21 19.19 -27.67
N ALA A 187 -17.39 20.47 -28.04
CA ALA A 187 -18.53 21.26 -27.58
C ALA A 187 -19.87 20.55 -27.85
N GLY A 188 -20.63 20.30 -26.78
CA GLY A 188 -21.92 19.59 -26.84
C GLY A 188 -21.84 18.07 -27.01
N LYS A 189 -20.64 17.47 -26.93
CA LYS A 189 -20.43 16.02 -27.01
C LYS A 189 -19.98 15.46 -25.67
N GLU A 190 -20.35 14.21 -25.40
CA GLU A 190 -19.78 13.46 -24.27
C GLU A 190 -18.30 13.16 -24.53
N MET A 191 -17.50 13.21 -23.46
CA MET A 191 -16.05 13.00 -23.52
C MET A 191 -15.58 12.25 -22.27
N GLU A 192 -14.60 11.36 -22.47
CA GLU A 192 -13.98 10.60 -21.40
C GLU A 192 -12.85 11.43 -20.76
N VAL A 193 -13.17 12.14 -19.69
CA VAL A 193 -12.25 13.10 -19.04
C VAL A 193 -11.01 12.42 -18.45
N TYR A 194 -11.09 11.15 -18.03
CA TYR A 194 -9.92 10.45 -17.50
C TYR A 194 -8.85 10.24 -18.59
N HIS A 195 -9.25 9.94 -19.83
CA HIS A 195 -8.35 9.81 -20.97
C HIS A 195 -7.63 11.12 -21.25
N GLU A 196 -8.36 12.23 -21.30
CA GLU A 196 -7.80 13.56 -21.58
C GLU A 196 -6.80 13.99 -20.49
N PHE A 197 -7.14 13.82 -19.21
CA PHE A 197 -6.22 14.15 -18.13
C PHE A 197 -5.02 13.20 -18.05
N ARG A 198 -5.18 11.94 -18.47
CA ARG A 198 -4.04 11.02 -18.60
C ARG A 198 -3.07 11.49 -19.67
N LEU A 199 -3.56 12.03 -20.80
CA LEU A 199 -2.70 12.61 -21.83
C LEU A 199 -2.02 13.90 -21.33
N LEU A 200 -2.79 14.82 -20.74
CA LEU A 200 -2.26 16.07 -20.19
C LEU A 200 -1.13 15.85 -19.17
N THR A 201 -1.25 14.82 -18.33
CA THR A 201 -0.25 14.50 -17.30
C THR A 201 0.93 13.67 -17.80
N SER A 202 0.92 13.29 -19.08
CA SER A 202 2.00 12.54 -19.72
C SER A 202 2.89 13.39 -20.64
N GLU A 203 2.37 14.51 -21.12
CA GLU A 203 3.10 15.55 -21.88
C GLU A 203 3.93 16.43 -20.93
#